data_AF-A0A6I7QUK2-F1
#
_entry.id   AF-A0A6I7QUK2-F1
#
_cell.length_a   1.000
_cell.length_b   1.000
_cell.length_c   1.000
_cell.angle_alpha   90.00
_cell.angle_beta   90.00
_cell.angle_gamma   90.00
#
_symmetry.space_group_name_H-M   'P 1'
#
loop_
_entity.id
_entity.type
_entity.pdbx_description
1 polymer ?
#
loop_
_entity_poly.entity_id
_entity_poly.type
_entity_poly.pdbx_seq_one_letter_code
_entity_poly.pdbx_strand_id
1 'polypeptide(L)'
;MFRLTLPLPSRRELQYQYEHQMAILEKALHELQRRIKTSLTPVDVTPTLKYRIKGFDSFYEKLLRRSRECRSGEEVLITDMLGVRVVCPFMEDLIVVEETLRAAFEITEVERKGSHLGETEFGYSSVHLLVALPQDIRDGFHLDRKWICEVQLRTILQDAWAEVEHELVYKAELTPLDNKLRRKLAALNANLTLSDIIFQEIRDYQRSMSRKLMQRRATFWSQLNEMTGNEASVSNGGEPDMETIQTGSDTIDGMLIKALHFHNQKDYAAAIGVYTDILAYQPEPHVEAIIYIHRGMARFALQDNQGAIEDFTETIRISPKTTKAYHYRAVVYRAELRREQALADFSRCLEYDPYYIDSRIARAQLYREMGELDAALSDYRMAEKLDPDNPSVHALGKELHGKTHDTTAFS
;
A
#
# COMPACT_ATOMS: atom_id res chain seq x y z
N MET A 1 -15.35 17.99 29.04
CA MET A 1 -15.81 16.85 29.83
C MET A 1 -17.08 17.26 30.54
N PHE A 2 -18.03 16.34 30.68
CA PHE A 2 -19.18 16.55 31.55
C PHE A 2 -18.71 16.42 33.01
N ARG A 3 -19.02 17.40 33.85
CA ARG A 3 -18.61 17.51 35.26
C ARG A 3 -19.82 17.70 36.14
N LEU A 4 -19.92 16.90 37.19
CA LEU A 4 -20.92 17.01 38.24
C LEU A 4 -20.25 16.80 39.60
N THR A 5 -20.60 17.66 40.57
CA THR A 5 -20.21 17.54 41.97
C THR A 5 -21.21 16.66 42.71
N LEU A 6 -20.73 15.80 43.62
CA LEU A 6 -21.60 15.00 44.48
C LEU A 6 -22.23 15.86 45.60
N PRO A 7 -23.51 15.61 45.98
CA PRO A 7 -24.40 14.54 45.51
C PRO A 7 -25.02 14.81 44.13
N LEU A 8 -25.29 13.74 43.38
CA LEU A 8 -25.85 13.85 42.03
C LEU A 8 -27.30 14.41 42.06
N PRO A 9 -27.68 15.25 41.08
CA PRO A 9 -29.07 15.67 40.90
C PRO A 9 -30.00 14.50 40.57
N SER A 10 -31.31 14.75 40.64
CA SER A 10 -32.30 13.73 40.26
C SER A 10 -32.16 13.32 38.78
N ARG A 11 -32.52 12.08 38.44
CA ARG A 11 -32.47 11.58 37.05
C ARG A 11 -33.23 12.49 36.09
N ARG A 12 -34.40 13.01 36.50
CA ARG A 12 -35.22 13.93 35.67
C ARG A 12 -34.52 15.26 35.40
N GLU A 13 -33.87 15.82 36.42
CA GLU A 13 -33.14 17.08 36.27
C GLU A 13 -31.90 16.92 35.39
N LEU A 14 -31.17 15.80 35.54
CA LEU A 14 -30.07 15.45 34.65
C LEU A 14 -30.53 15.23 33.21
N GLN A 15 -31.69 14.60 33.01
CA GLN A 15 -32.26 14.39 31.68
C GLN A 15 -32.61 15.72 31.00
N TYR A 16 -33.28 16.62 31.73
CA TYR A 16 -33.60 17.94 31.22
C TYR A 16 -32.35 18.75 30.85
N GLN A 17 -31.32 18.76 31.71
CA GLN A 17 -30.05 19.42 31.43
C GLN A 17 -29.33 18.81 30.22
N TYR A 18 -29.34 17.48 30.11
CA TYR A 18 -28.77 16.75 28.98
C TYR A 18 -29.46 17.16 27.67
N GLU A 19 -30.80 17.05 27.60
CA GLU A 19 -31.59 17.35 26.40
C GLU A 19 -31.41 18.80 25.93
N HIS A 20 -31.33 19.76 26.87
CA HIS A 20 -31.14 21.18 26.55
C HIS A 20 -29.77 21.48 25.91
N GLN A 21 -28.75 20.70 26.25
CA GLN A 21 -27.39 20.88 25.72
C GLN A 21 -27.13 20.04 24.45
N MET A 22 -27.93 19.01 24.18
CA MET A 22 -27.68 18.07 23.08
C MET A 22 -27.64 18.74 21.70
N ALA A 23 -28.63 19.59 21.40
CA ALA A 23 -28.70 20.24 20.10
C ALA A 23 -27.48 21.15 19.82
N ILE A 24 -26.90 21.74 20.87
CA ILE A 24 -25.72 22.60 20.78
C ILE A 24 -24.47 21.74 20.59
N LEU A 25 -24.34 20.68 21.41
CA LEU A 25 -23.22 19.74 21.34
C LEU A 25 -23.16 19.00 20.01
N GLU A 26 -24.32 18.67 19.43
CA GLU A 26 -24.40 18.06 18.12
C GLU A 26 -23.85 18.97 17.03
N LYS A 27 -24.24 20.25 17.01
CA LYS A 27 -23.70 21.22 16.06
C LYS A 27 -22.20 21.43 16.24
N ALA A 28 -21.72 21.51 17.48
CA ALA A 28 -20.30 21.61 17.79
C ALA A 28 -19.50 20.38 17.31
N LEU A 29 -20.06 19.18 17.46
CA LEU A 29 -19.44 17.93 17.00
C LEU A 29 -19.38 17.85 15.47
N HIS A 30 -20.42 18.29 14.77
CA HIS A 30 -20.41 18.35 13.29
C HIS A 30 -19.32 19.31 12.78
N GLU A 31 -19.14 20.47 13.42
CA GLU A 31 -18.07 21.39 13.04
C GLU A 31 -16.68 20.80 13.32
N LEU A 32 -16.51 20.12 14.46
CA LEU A 32 -15.26 19.41 14.76
C LEU A 32 -14.97 18.30 13.72
N GLN A 33 -15.99 17.52 13.34
CA GLN A 33 -15.88 16.49 12.31
C GLN A 33 -15.44 17.09 10.97
N ARG A 34 -16.02 18.22 10.57
CA ARG A 34 -15.65 18.92 9.33
C ARG A 34 -14.17 19.30 9.35
N ARG A 35 -13.68 19.81 10.48
CA ARG A 35 -12.25 20.16 10.64
C ARG A 35 -11.34 18.95 10.63
N ILE A 36 -11.72 17.87 11.31
CA ILE A 36 -10.98 16.59 11.25
C ILE A 36 -10.87 16.12 9.80
N LYS A 37 -11.96 16.19 9.03
CA LYS A 37 -11.93 15.83 7.60
C LYS A 37 -10.98 16.73 6.81
N THR A 38 -11.05 18.05 7.03
CA THR A 38 -10.17 19.02 6.36
C THR A 38 -8.69 18.82 6.73
N SER A 39 -8.36 18.52 7.98
CA SER A 39 -6.97 18.27 8.39
C SER A 39 -6.38 17.02 7.76
N LEU A 40 -7.23 16.04 7.37
CA LEU A 40 -6.80 14.80 6.75
C LEU A 40 -6.75 14.88 5.21
N THR A 41 -7.25 15.97 4.60
CA THR A 41 -7.26 16.14 3.12
C THR A 41 -5.86 16.26 2.49
N PRO A 42 -4.86 16.92 3.11
CA PRO A 42 -3.50 17.00 2.56
C PRO A 42 -2.75 15.67 2.54
N VAL A 43 -3.26 14.68 3.26
CA VAL A 43 -2.64 13.37 3.41
C VAL A 43 -3.35 12.42 2.45
N ASP A 44 -2.59 11.60 1.72
CA ASP A 44 -3.11 10.57 0.81
C ASP A 44 -3.74 9.39 1.57
N VAL A 45 -4.78 9.69 2.36
CA VAL A 45 -5.57 8.73 3.12
C VAL A 45 -7.05 9.04 2.93
N THR A 46 -7.88 8.01 2.80
CA THR A 46 -9.33 8.16 2.61
C THR A 46 -10.12 7.53 3.75
N PRO A 47 -10.02 8.05 4.99
CA PRO A 47 -10.73 7.47 6.13
C PRO A 47 -12.22 7.80 6.11
N THR A 48 -13.03 6.88 6.63
CA THR A 48 -14.46 7.11 6.89
C THR A 48 -14.64 7.65 8.30
N LEU A 49 -15.36 8.77 8.42
CA LEU A 49 -15.66 9.40 9.71
C LEU A 49 -17.10 9.06 10.13
N LYS A 50 -17.26 8.40 11.28
CA LYS A 50 -18.55 8.23 11.96
C LYS A 50 -18.53 9.06 13.24
N TYR A 51 -19.63 9.70 13.61
CA TYR A 51 -19.73 10.44 14.87
C TYR A 51 -20.93 9.96 15.66
N ARG A 52 -20.84 10.10 16.99
CA ARG A 52 -21.91 9.73 17.91
C ARG A 52 -21.88 10.63 19.14
N ILE A 53 -23.06 10.90 19.68
CA ILE A 53 -23.23 11.48 21.01
C ILE A 53 -23.76 10.37 21.91
N LYS A 54 -23.22 10.28 23.13
CA LYS A 54 -23.61 9.25 24.08
C LYS A 54 -25.04 9.48 24.57
N GLY A 55 -25.96 8.58 24.24
CA GLY A 55 -27.36 8.65 24.68
C GLY A 55 -27.53 8.74 26.21
N PHE A 56 -28.64 9.34 26.65
CA PHE A 56 -28.87 9.68 28.06
C PHE A 56 -28.75 8.49 29.01
N ASP A 57 -29.36 7.34 28.69
CA ASP A 57 -29.33 6.17 29.58
C ASP A 57 -27.90 5.63 29.75
N SER A 58 -27.14 5.50 28.67
CA SER A 58 -25.74 5.09 28.72
C SER A 58 -24.84 6.12 29.42
N PHE A 59 -25.15 7.41 29.31
CA PHE A 59 -24.49 8.47 30.08
C PHE A 59 -24.80 8.33 31.58
N TYR A 60 -26.06 8.15 31.93
CA TYR A 60 -26.53 8.04 33.31
C TYR A 60 -25.97 6.80 34.02
N GLU A 61 -25.97 5.65 33.35
CA GLU A 61 -25.35 4.43 33.89
C GLU A 61 -23.84 4.61 34.14
N LYS A 62 -23.13 5.23 33.19
CA LYS A 62 -21.69 5.49 33.34
C LYS A 62 -21.42 6.49 34.46
N LEU A 63 -22.27 7.52 34.60
CA LEU A 63 -22.22 8.49 35.67
C LEU A 63 -22.41 7.81 37.04
N LEU A 64 -23.43 6.95 37.18
CA LEU A 64 -23.68 6.19 38.40
C LEU A 64 -22.53 5.24 38.77
N ARG A 65 -21.95 4.58 37.76
CA ARG A 65 -20.79 3.70 37.98
C ARG A 65 -19.60 4.50 38.51
N ARG A 66 -19.25 5.62 37.87
CA ARG A 66 -18.14 6.46 38.33
C ARG A 66 -18.41 7.17 39.66
N SER A 67 -19.64 7.58 39.92
CA SER A 67 -19.97 8.22 41.20
C SER A 67 -19.78 7.30 42.40
N ARG A 68 -19.86 5.97 42.22
CA ARG A 68 -19.57 4.98 43.28
C ARG A 68 -18.08 4.87 43.57
N GLU A 69 -17.23 5.25 42.63
CA GLU A 69 -15.77 5.21 42.74
C GLU A 69 -15.21 6.51 43.35
N CYS A 70 -15.99 7.60 43.37
CA CYS A 70 -15.62 8.92 43.88
C CYS A 70 -16.07 9.15 45.34
N ARG A 71 -15.32 9.99 46.07
CA ARG A 71 -15.67 10.43 47.43
C ARG A 71 -16.64 11.61 47.39
N SER A 72 -17.40 11.79 48.48
CA SER A 72 -18.32 12.93 48.61
C SER A 72 -17.57 14.27 48.46
N GLY A 73 -18.01 15.12 47.54
CA GLY A 73 -17.37 16.40 47.19
C GLY A 73 -16.42 16.34 46.00
N GLU A 74 -16.10 15.15 45.46
CA GLU A 74 -15.31 15.01 44.23
C GLU A 74 -16.15 15.24 42.96
N GLU A 75 -15.50 15.71 41.89
CA GLU A 75 -16.11 15.87 40.56
C GLU A 75 -16.08 14.55 39.78
N VAL A 76 -17.25 14.12 39.30
CA VAL A 76 -17.33 12.96 38.38
C VAL A 76 -17.12 13.45 36.95
N LEU A 77 -16.10 12.88 36.29
CA LEU A 77 -15.71 13.24 34.92
C LEU A 77 -16.14 12.20 33.90
N ILE A 78 -16.88 12.64 32.88
CA ILE A 78 -17.21 11.85 31.69
C ILE A 78 -16.56 12.48 30.45
N THR A 79 -15.67 11.72 29.81
CA THR A 79 -14.83 12.14 28.68
C THR A 79 -15.38 11.73 27.31
N ASP A 80 -16.19 10.68 27.24
CA ASP A 80 -16.74 10.07 26.01
C ASP A 80 -18.18 10.52 25.68
N MET A 81 -18.54 11.75 26.06
CA MET A 81 -19.84 12.31 25.68
C MET A 81 -19.94 12.53 24.18
N LEU A 82 -18.86 13.05 23.59
CA LEU A 82 -18.68 13.27 22.17
C LEU A 82 -17.72 12.20 21.64
N GLY A 83 -18.10 11.52 20.57
CA GLY A 83 -17.29 10.47 19.97
C GLY A 83 -17.18 10.63 18.46
N VAL A 84 -15.96 10.50 17.94
CA VAL A 84 -15.68 10.35 16.51
C VAL A 84 -14.95 9.02 16.32
N ARG A 85 -15.36 8.22 15.34
CA ARG A 85 -14.60 7.06 14.86
C ARG A 85 -14.00 7.42 13.51
N VAL A 86 -12.69 7.25 13.39
CA VAL A 86 -11.94 7.39 12.15
C VAL A 86 -11.56 5.99 11.69
N VAL A 87 -12.24 5.52 10.63
CA VAL A 87 -12.09 4.17 10.11
C VAL A 87 -11.21 4.22 8.87
N CYS A 88 -10.01 3.67 8.97
CA CYS A 88 -9.02 3.65 7.89
C CYS A 88 -9.05 2.31 7.15
N PRO A 89 -8.72 2.28 5.86
CA PRO A 89 -8.66 1.02 5.12
C PRO A 89 -7.50 0.12 5.57
N PHE A 90 -6.34 0.70 5.92
CA PHE A 90 -5.15 -0.07 6.30
C PHE A 90 -4.55 0.41 7.63
N MET A 91 -3.67 -0.42 8.20
CA MET A 91 -3.06 -0.18 9.51
C MET A 91 -2.09 1.01 9.51
N GLU A 92 -1.24 1.15 8.49
CA GLU A 92 -0.29 2.26 8.42
C GLU A 92 -1.00 3.62 8.32
N ASP A 93 -2.21 3.67 7.73
CA ASP A 93 -3.01 4.89 7.66
C ASP A 93 -3.42 5.38 9.06
N LEU A 94 -3.58 4.46 10.04
CA LEU A 94 -3.86 4.84 11.43
C LEU A 94 -2.73 5.66 12.04
N ILE A 95 -1.49 5.32 11.70
CA ILE A 95 -0.30 6.03 12.20
C ILE A 95 -0.28 7.44 11.62
N VAL A 96 -0.46 7.56 10.31
CA VAL A 96 -0.47 8.85 9.61
C VAL A 96 -1.62 9.74 10.11
N VAL A 97 -2.81 9.17 10.30
CA VAL A 97 -3.96 9.88 10.87
C VAL A 97 -3.69 10.29 12.32
N GLU A 98 -3.11 9.42 13.16
CA GLU A 98 -2.75 9.76 14.55
C GLU A 98 -1.82 10.98 14.60
N GLU A 99 -0.75 10.97 13.80
CA GLU A 99 0.23 12.06 13.72
C GLU A 99 -0.40 13.36 13.21
N THR A 100 -1.24 13.27 12.18
CA THR A 100 -1.91 14.44 11.60
C THR A 100 -2.87 15.08 12.61
N LEU A 101 -3.64 14.28 13.35
CA LEU A 101 -4.53 14.80 14.38
C LEU A 101 -3.77 15.36 15.58
N ARG A 102 -2.62 14.76 15.95
CA ARG A 102 -1.72 15.31 16.98
C ARG A 102 -1.15 16.67 16.60
N ALA A 103 -0.86 16.89 15.33
CA ALA A 103 -0.37 18.17 14.84
C ALA A 103 -1.49 19.22 14.75
N ALA A 104 -2.72 18.81 14.42
CA ALA A 104 -3.82 19.72 14.17
C ALA A 104 -4.64 20.11 15.40
N PHE A 105 -4.67 19.28 16.45
CA PHE A 105 -5.56 19.47 17.60
C PHE A 105 -4.85 19.33 18.95
N GLU A 106 -5.40 20.00 19.97
CA GLU A 106 -4.94 19.85 21.36
C GLU A 106 -5.42 18.49 21.92
N ILE A 107 -4.49 17.55 22.06
CA ILE A 107 -4.76 16.23 22.64
C ILE A 107 -4.45 16.24 24.14
N THR A 108 -5.46 15.94 24.95
CA THR A 108 -5.36 15.90 26.41
C THR A 108 -4.74 14.58 26.89
N GLU A 109 -5.10 13.46 26.27
CA GLU A 109 -4.66 12.12 26.66
C GLU A 109 -4.76 11.17 25.47
N VAL A 110 -3.92 10.13 25.45
CA VAL A 110 -4.00 9.04 24.48
C VAL A 110 -4.10 7.72 25.21
N GLU A 111 -5.27 7.09 25.09
CA GLU A 111 -5.55 5.77 25.62
C GLU A 111 -5.31 4.71 24.52
N ARG A 112 -4.51 3.69 24.81
CA ARG A 112 -4.39 2.51 23.94
C ARG A 112 -5.15 1.36 24.61
N LYS A 113 -6.36 1.07 24.12
CA LYS A 113 -7.19 -0.02 24.67
C LYS A 113 -6.77 -1.34 24.02
N GLY A 114 -6.50 -2.35 24.85
CA GLY A 114 -6.05 -3.69 24.40
C GLY A 114 -4.59 -4.02 24.70
N SER A 115 -3.74 -3.05 25.06
CA SER A 115 -2.32 -3.28 25.39
C SER A 115 -2.06 -3.92 26.76
N HIS A 116 -3.11 -4.10 27.57
CA HIS A 116 -3.02 -4.63 28.94
C HIS A 116 -3.61 -6.04 29.10
N LEU A 117 -4.13 -6.64 28.03
CA LEU A 117 -4.55 -8.05 28.04
C LEU A 117 -3.30 -8.88 27.72
N GLY A 118 -2.91 -9.73 28.67
CA GLY A 118 -1.68 -10.52 28.59
C GLY A 118 -1.59 -11.35 27.31
N GLU A 119 -0.37 -11.81 27.01
CA GLU A 119 0.14 -12.53 25.82
C GLU A 119 -0.72 -13.69 25.24
N THR A 120 -1.87 -13.99 25.84
CA THR A 120 -2.79 -15.07 25.47
C THR A 120 -4.03 -14.63 24.68
N GLU A 121 -4.30 -13.33 24.55
CA GLU A 121 -5.43 -12.82 23.76
C GLU A 121 -4.90 -11.86 22.70
N PHE A 122 -4.82 -12.33 21.44
CA PHE A 122 -4.57 -11.52 20.23
C PHE A 122 -5.71 -10.51 20.04
N GLY A 123 -5.71 -9.47 20.87
CA GLY A 123 -6.69 -8.41 20.89
C GLY A 123 -6.26 -7.23 20.02
N TYR A 124 -7.16 -6.72 19.20
CA TYR A 124 -6.96 -5.43 18.54
C TYR A 124 -6.63 -4.33 19.55
N SER A 125 -5.53 -3.61 19.30
CA SER A 125 -5.23 -2.37 20.01
C SER A 125 -5.95 -1.21 19.30
N SER A 126 -6.91 -0.60 20.00
CA SER A 126 -7.63 0.59 19.50
C SER A 126 -6.98 1.83 20.11
N VAL A 127 -6.63 2.80 19.27
CA VAL A 127 -6.06 4.08 19.72
C VAL A 127 -7.19 5.08 19.93
N HIS A 128 -7.26 5.65 21.13
CA HIS A 128 -8.27 6.61 21.53
C HIS A 128 -7.58 7.92 21.89
N LEU A 129 -7.85 8.97 21.10
CA LEU A 129 -7.34 10.32 21.33
C LEU A 129 -8.41 11.16 22.03
N LEU A 130 -8.09 11.72 23.20
CA LEU A 130 -8.96 12.68 23.87
C LEU A 130 -8.65 14.09 23.36
N VAL A 131 -9.42 14.53 22.37
CA VAL A 131 -9.25 15.84 21.71
C VAL A 131 -10.06 16.90 22.45
N ALA A 132 -9.40 17.97 22.90
CA ALA A 132 -10.10 19.12 23.46
C ALA A 132 -10.82 19.90 22.35
N LEU A 133 -12.06 20.33 22.60
CA LEU A 133 -12.78 21.16 21.64
C LEU A 133 -12.04 22.51 21.46
N PRO A 134 -11.68 22.89 20.22
CA PRO A 134 -11.06 24.18 19.91
C PRO A 134 -11.82 25.34 20.53
N GLN A 135 -11.10 26.36 21.00
CA GLN A 135 -11.69 27.48 21.72
C GLN A 135 -12.73 28.24 20.89
N ASP A 136 -12.47 28.43 19.60
CA ASP A 136 -13.37 29.11 18.69
C ASP A 136 -14.70 28.36 18.47
N ILE A 137 -14.67 27.02 18.43
CA ILE A 137 -15.90 26.21 18.43
C ILE A 137 -16.65 26.39 19.75
N ARG A 138 -15.94 26.39 20.88
CA ARG A 138 -16.57 26.57 22.20
C ARG A 138 -17.24 27.94 22.30
N ASP A 139 -16.57 28.99 21.88
CA ASP A 139 -17.07 30.36 21.93
C ASP A 139 -18.26 30.53 20.97
N GLY A 140 -18.17 30.00 19.74
CA GLY A 140 -19.24 30.08 18.75
C GLY A 140 -20.54 29.38 19.15
N PHE A 141 -20.45 28.31 19.95
CA PHE A 141 -21.61 27.57 20.47
C PHE A 141 -21.92 27.86 21.94
N HIS A 142 -21.31 28.88 22.54
CA HIS A 142 -21.53 29.30 23.94
C HIS A 142 -21.34 28.15 24.93
N LEU A 143 -20.27 27.37 24.73
CA LEU A 143 -19.91 26.24 25.58
C LEU A 143 -18.92 26.70 26.66
N ASP A 144 -19.45 27.02 27.84
CA ASP A 144 -18.69 27.56 28.99
C ASP A 144 -17.61 26.61 29.57
N ARG A 145 -17.55 25.37 29.09
CA ARG A 145 -16.72 24.30 29.65
C ARG A 145 -15.72 23.78 28.62
N LYS A 146 -14.56 23.30 29.09
CA LYS A 146 -13.60 22.58 28.23
C LYS A 146 -14.18 21.21 27.87
N TRP A 147 -14.85 21.11 26.73
CA TRP A 147 -15.38 19.86 26.18
C TRP A 147 -14.28 19.00 25.56
N ILE A 148 -14.46 17.68 25.64
CA ILE A 148 -13.54 16.70 25.07
C ILE A 148 -14.33 15.79 24.17
N CYS A 149 -13.74 15.45 23.03
CA CYS A 149 -14.20 14.47 22.09
C CYS A 149 -13.24 13.27 22.10
N GLU A 150 -13.78 12.07 22.31
CA GLU A 150 -13.02 10.83 22.15
C GLU A 150 -12.97 10.48 20.65
N VAL A 151 -11.79 10.56 20.06
CA VAL A 151 -11.53 10.16 18.67
C VAL A 151 -10.92 8.76 18.66
N GLN A 152 -11.64 7.79 18.13
CA GLN A 152 -11.25 6.38 18.07
C GLN A 152 -10.70 6.08 16.67
N LEU A 153 -9.45 5.62 16.59
CA LEU A 153 -8.81 5.24 15.32
C LEU A 153 -8.88 3.72 15.15
N ARG A 154 -9.42 3.26 14.02
CA ARG A 154 -9.63 1.84 13.72
C ARG A 154 -9.46 1.49 12.26
N THR A 155 -9.06 0.26 11.94
CA THR A 155 -9.24 -0.29 10.59
C THR A 155 -10.71 -0.63 10.32
N ILE A 156 -11.06 -0.95 9.07
CA ILE A 156 -12.39 -1.47 8.71
C ILE A 156 -12.72 -2.73 9.52
N LEU A 157 -11.78 -3.67 9.63
CA LEU A 157 -12.00 -4.93 10.34
C LEU A 157 -12.10 -4.73 11.85
N GLN A 158 -11.33 -3.80 12.41
CA GLN A 158 -11.44 -3.41 13.82
C GLN A 158 -12.78 -2.77 14.16
N ASP A 159 -13.29 -1.89 13.29
CA ASP A 159 -14.59 -1.25 13.51
C ASP A 159 -15.73 -2.26 13.43
N ALA A 160 -15.69 -3.15 12.42
CA ALA A 160 -16.65 -4.25 12.29
C ALA A 160 -16.61 -5.19 13.50
N TRP A 161 -15.42 -5.58 13.96
CA TRP A 161 -15.25 -6.41 15.15
C TRP A 161 -15.87 -5.77 16.39
N ALA A 162 -15.56 -4.50 16.64
CA ALA A 162 -16.05 -3.79 17.82
C ALA A 162 -17.57 -3.61 17.82
N GLU A 163 -18.20 -3.50 16.64
CA GLU A 163 -19.65 -3.43 16.51
C GLU A 163 -20.30 -4.79 16.82
N VAL A 164 -19.76 -5.88 16.27
CA VAL A 164 -20.22 -7.25 16.55
C VAL A 164 -20.01 -7.63 18.03
N GLU A 165 -18.84 -7.33 18.59
CA GLU A 165 -18.52 -7.59 19.99
C GLU A 165 -19.49 -6.85 20.92
N HIS A 166 -19.80 -5.58 20.62
CA HIS A 166 -20.77 -4.82 21.41
C HIS A 166 -22.18 -5.43 21.37
N GLU A 167 -22.67 -5.84 20.20
CA GLU A 167 -23.99 -6.46 20.09
C GLU A 167 -24.04 -7.83 20.78
N LEU A 168 -23.00 -8.65 20.63
CA LEU A 168 -22.98 -10.01 21.17
C LEU A 168 -22.67 -10.04 22.66
N VAL A 169 -21.69 -9.27 23.15
CA VAL A 169 -21.19 -9.37 24.52
C VAL A 169 -21.94 -8.43 25.46
N TYR A 170 -22.20 -7.19 25.04
CA TYR A 170 -22.76 -6.16 25.93
C TYR A 170 -24.29 -6.13 25.95
N LYS A 171 -24.96 -6.35 24.82
CA LYS A 171 -26.44 -6.32 24.79
C LYS A 171 -27.10 -7.65 25.15
N ALA A 172 -26.43 -8.78 24.98
CA ALA A 172 -27.03 -10.08 25.21
C ALA A 172 -27.02 -10.55 26.68
N GLU A 173 -26.63 -9.70 27.64
CA GLU A 173 -26.43 -10.07 29.07
C GLU A 173 -25.68 -11.40 29.24
N LEU A 174 -24.74 -11.70 28.33
CA LEU A 174 -23.99 -12.95 28.39
C LEU A 174 -23.17 -12.95 29.67
N THR A 175 -23.50 -13.87 30.57
CA THR A 175 -22.73 -14.08 31.79
C THR A 175 -21.28 -14.43 31.41
N PRO A 176 -20.27 -13.99 32.18
CA PRO A 176 -18.83 -14.23 31.92
C PRO A 176 -18.38 -15.70 31.88
N LEU A 177 -19.31 -16.67 31.84
CA LEU A 177 -19.12 -18.08 32.14
C LEU A 177 -18.96 -18.99 30.92
N ASP A 178 -19.29 -18.56 29.69
CA ASP A 178 -19.11 -19.44 28.53
C ASP A 178 -17.71 -19.30 27.91
N ASN A 179 -16.74 -19.94 28.55
CA ASN A 179 -15.35 -20.00 28.11
C ASN A 179 -15.20 -20.49 26.65
N LYS A 180 -16.15 -21.28 26.13
CA LYS A 180 -16.12 -21.74 24.72
C LYS A 180 -16.41 -20.59 23.76
N LEU A 181 -17.38 -19.75 24.08
CA LEU A 181 -17.71 -18.58 23.28
C LEU A 181 -16.57 -17.55 23.30
N ARG A 182 -15.99 -17.29 24.48
CA ARG A 182 -14.83 -16.38 24.61
C ARG A 182 -13.66 -16.81 23.73
N ARG A 183 -13.35 -18.12 23.69
CA ARG A 183 -12.32 -18.68 22.81
C ARG A 183 -12.63 -18.50 21.33
N LYS A 184 -13.90 -18.68 20.92
CA LYS A 184 -14.32 -18.45 19.53
C LYS A 184 -14.19 -16.98 19.13
N LEU A 185 -14.61 -16.07 20.01
CA LEU A 185 -14.48 -14.63 19.82
C LEU A 185 -13.00 -14.22 19.73
N ALA A 186 -12.16 -14.73 20.63
CA ALA A 186 -10.71 -14.50 20.58
C ALA A 186 -10.06 -15.03 19.28
N ALA A 187 -10.44 -16.22 18.83
CA ALA A 187 -9.95 -16.78 17.57
C ALA A 187 -10.39 -15.96 16.35
N LEU A 188 -11.64 -15.46 16.34
CA LEU A 188 -12.13 -14.59 15.28
C LEU A 188 -11.38 -13.25 15.27
N ASN A 189 -11.16 -12.66 16.43
CA ASN A 189 -10.37 -11.44 16.60
C ASN A 189 -8.93 -11.60 16.06
N ALA A 190 -8.28 -12.72 16.39
CA ALA A 190 -6.96 -13.06 15.87
C ALA A 190 -6.93 -13.20 14.34
N ASN A 191 -7.94 -13.85 13.75
CA ASN A 191 -8.05 -14.00 12.30
C ASN A 191 -8.25 -12.66 11.59
N LEU A 192 -9.07 -11.77 12.15
CA LEU A 192 -9.25 -10.44 11.60
C LEU A 192 -7.94 -9.65 11.68
N THR A 193 -7.22 -9.74 12.82
CA THR A 193 -5.93 -9.06 12.99
C THR A 193 -4.91 -9.53 11.95
N LEU A 194 -4.81 -10.84 11.74
CA LEU A 194 -3.96 -11.41 10.71
C LEU A 194 -4.37 -10.94 9.30
N SER A 195 -5.68 -10.82 9.04
CA SER A 195 -6.19 -10.33 7.76
C SER A 195 -5.77 -8.88 7.51
N ASP A 196 -5.84 -8.00 8.53
CA ASP A 196 -5.35 -6.62 8.43
C ASP A 196 -3.85 -6.56 8.10
N ILE A 197 -3.04 -7.43 8.72
CA ILE A 197 -1.60 -7.53 8.43
C ILE A 197 -1.37 -7.94 6.97
N ILE A 198 -2.06 -8.97 6.49
CA ILE A 198 -1.92 -9.45 5.11
C ILE A 198 -2.36 -8.36 4.12
N PHE A 199 -3.44 -7.64 4.39
CA PHE A 199 -3.86 -6.52 3.53
C PHE A 199 -2.80 -5.41 3.46
N GLN A 200 -2.15 -5.10 4.60
CA GLN A 200 -1.04 -4.16 4.63
C GLN A 200 0.16 -4.67 3.81
N GLU A 201 0.55 -5.94 3.94
CA GLU A 201 1.64 -6.54 3.17
C GLU A 201 1.39 -6.49 1.66
N ILE A 202 0.17 -6.81 1.22
CA ILE A 202 -0.22 -6.73 -0.20
C ILE A 202 -0.09 -5.29 -0.71
N ARG A 203 -0.53 -4.30 0.06
CA ARG A 203 -0.41 -2.89 -0.28
C ARG A 203 1.05 -2.46 -0.37
N ASP A 204 1.88 -2.87 0.59
CA ASP A 204 3.29 -2.53 0.62
C ASP A 204 4.04 -3.13 -0.58
N TYR A 205 3.67 -4.35 -0.98
CA TYR A 205 4.19 -4.99 -2.18
C TYR A 205 3.85 -4.18 -3.44
N GLN A 206 2.59 -3.76 -3.59
CA GLN A 206 2.17 -2.91 -4.71
C GLN A 206 2.90 -1.56 -4.74
N ARG A 207 3.06 -0.90 -3.59
CA ARG A 207 3.82 0.35 -3.45
C ARG A 207 5.31 0.14 -3.76
N SER A 208 5.91 -0.96 -3.31
CA SER A 208 7.30 -1.32 -3.59
C SER A 208 7.53 -1.57 -5.08
N MET A 209 6.62 -2.29 -5.73
CA MET A 209 6.64 -2.49 -7.18
C MET A 209 6.57 -1.16 -7.94
N SER A 210 5.63 -0.29 -7.54
CA SER A 210 5.46 1.04 -8.13
C SER A 210 6.69 1.93 -7.91
N ARG A 211 7.28 1.90 -6.71
CA ARG A 211 8.54 2.60 -6.40
C ARG A 211 9.70 2.10 -7.24
N LYS A 212 9.87 0.78 -7.39
CA LYS A 212 10.89 0.19 -8.27
C LYS A 212 10.67 0.60 -9.73
N LEU A 213 9.43 0.68 -10.18
CA LEU A 213 9.07 1.15 -11.51
C LEU A 213 9.38 2.64 -11.70
N MET A 214 9.03 3.48 -10.72
CA MET A 214 9.38 4.91 -10.70
C MET A 214 10.89 5.12 -10.67
N GLN A 215 11.63 4.32 -9.89
CA GLN A 215 13.08 4.40 -9.81
C GLN A 215 13.73 4.01 -11.14
N ARG A 216 13.23 2.94 -11.79
CA ARG A 216 13.63 2.58 -13.16
C ARG A 216 13.34 3.71 -14.16
N ARG A 217 12.20 4.39 -14.02
CA ARG A 217 11.82 5.55 -14.84
C ARG A 217 12.74 6.74 -14.57
N ALA A 218 13.08 7.02 -13.32
CA ALA A 218 13.97 8.11 -12.93
C ALA A 218 15.41 7.86 -13.39
N THR A 219 15.93 6.64 -13.23
CA THR A 219 17.26 6.27 -13.76
C THR A 219 17.30 6.39 -15.27
N PHE A 220 16.21 6.00 -15.93
CA PHE A 220 16.05 6.14 -17.37
C PHE A 220 16.09 7.61 -17.82
N TRP A 221 15.31 8.49 -17.17
CA TRP A 221 15.31 9.93 -17.45
C TRP A 221 16.64 10.60 -17.12
N SER A 222 17.31 10.19 -16.03
CA SER A 222 18.64 10.70 -15.69
C SER A 222 19.67 10.36 -16.76
N GLN A 223 19.66 9.12 -17.26
CA GLN A 223 20.53 8.71 -18.37
C GLN A 223 20.21 9.48 -19.65
N LEU A 224 18.94 9.74 -19.91
CA LEU A 224 18.49 10.48 -21.10
C LEU A 224 18.86 11.97 -21.05
N ASN A 225 18.75 12.61 -19.88
CA ASN A 225 19.17 14.00 -19.65
C ASN A 225 20.69 14.17 -19.74
N GLU A 226 21.47 13.25 -19.19
CA GLU A 226 22.94 13.24 -19.34
C GLU A 226 23.37 13.10 -20.81
N MET A 227 22.59 12.37 -21.61
CA MET A 227 22.88 12.13 -23.02
C MET A 227 22.38 13.23 -23.97
N THR A 228 21.33 13.97 -23.61
CA THR A 228 20.74 15.03 -24.46
C THR A 228 21.23 16.44 -24.13
N GLY A 229 22.02 16.62 -23.06
CA GLY A 229 22.66 17.89 -22.72
C GLY A 229 21.71 19.03 -22.36
N ASN A 230 20.42 18.71 -22.11
CA ASN A 230 19.39 19.71 -21.82
C ASN A 230 19.05 19.64 -20.32
N GLU A 231 19.30 20.74 -19.59
CA GLU A 231 18.85 20.91 -18.21
C GLU A 231 17.33 21.14 -18.18
N ALA A 232 16.54 20.10 -18.47
CA ALA A 232 15.13 20.08 -18.12
C ALA A 232 15.04 19.91 -16.60
N SER A 233 14.83 21.02 -15.90
CA SER A 233 14.59 21.06 -14.46
C SER A 233 13.38 20.18 -14.11
N VAL A 234 13.64 18.99 -13.58
CA VAL A 234 12.60 18.20 -12.92
C VAL A 234 12.28 18.91 -11.60
N SER A 235 11.21 19.71 -11.60
CA SER A 235 10.71 20.30 -10.36
C SER A 235 10.23 19.18 -9.44
N ASN A 236 10.79 19.17 -8.23
CA ASN A 236 10.46 18.28 -7.13
C ASN A 236 8.96 18.09 -6.91
N GLY A 237 8.59 16.85 -6.61
CA GLY A 237 7.51 16.53 -5.67
C GLY A 237 6.09 16.63 -6.22
N GLY A 238 5.61 15.51 -6.75
CA GLY A 238 4.20 15.30 -7.10
C GLY A 238 4.10 14.32 -8.26
N GLU A 239 3.20 13.34 -8.16
CA GLU A 239 2.72 12.67 -9.37
C GLU A 239 2.24 13.75 -10.34
N PRO A 240 2.66 13.76 -11.62
CA PRO A 240 1.99 14.61 -12.59
C PRO A 240 0.57 14.09 -12.71
N ASP A 241 -0.41 14.92 -12.33
CA ASP A 241 -1.82 14.67 -12.62
C ASP A 241 -1.97 14.40 -14.12
N MET A 242 -2.39 13.19 -14.45
CA MET A 242 -2.53 12.67 -15.82
C MET A 242 -3.61 13.40 -16.64
N GLU A 243 -4.47 14.21 -16.01
CA GLU A 243 -5.41 15.10 -16.71
C GLU A 243 -4.73 16.37 -17.26
N THR A 244 -3.60 16.79 -16.70
CA THR A 244 -2.86 17.98 -17.17
C THR A 244 -1.90 17.71 -18.33
N ILE A 245 -1.68 16.44 -18.72
CA ILE A 245 -0.96 16.10 -19.95
C ILE A 245 -1.97 16.01 -21.12
N GLN A 246 -2.82 17.02 -21.23
CA GLN A 246 -3.68 17.27 -22.40
C GLN A 246 -3.42 18.65 -22.99
N THR A 247 -2.17 19.14 -23.03
CA THR A 247 -1.78 20.29 -23.88
C THR A 247 -0.28 20.31 -24.15
N GLY A 248 0.19 19.33 -24.93
CA GLY A 248 1.56 19.23 -25.42
C GLY A 248 1.78 17.96 -26.24
N SER A 249 0.89 17.68 -27.20
CA SER A 249 0.74 16.35 -27.81
C SER A 249 1.86 15.90 -28.76
N ASP A 250 2.84 16.75 -29.07
CA ASP A 250 3.73 16.51 -30.23
C ASP A 250 5.22 16.42 -29.87
N THR A 251 5.58 16.48 -28.59
CA THR A 251 6.98 16.27 -28.16
C THR A 251 7.30 14.79 -28.00
N ILE A 252 8.51 14.37 -28.39
CA ILE A 252 9.02 12.99 -28.24
C ILE A 252 8.84 12.48 -26.81
N ASP A 253 9.07 13.33 -25.81
CA ASP A 253 8.93 12.98 -24.38
C ASP A 253 7.49 12.65 -23.98
N GLY A 254 6.52 13.47 -24.41
CA GLY A 254 5.10 13.23 -24.16
C GLY A 254 4.60 11.95 -24.85
N MET A 255 5.08 11.69 -26.07
CA MET A 255 4.78 10.46 -26.80
C MET A 255 5.36 9.23 -26.10
N LEU A 256 6.58 9.31 -25.55
CA LEU A 256 7.20 8.19 -24.85
C LEU A 256 6.43 7.81 -23.58
N ILE A 257 5.97 8.81 -22.81
CA ILE A 257 5.12 8.58 -21.63
C ILE A 257 3.83 7.87 -22.04
N LYS A 258 3.19 8.32 -23.12
CA LYS A 258 1.98 7.71 -23.67
C LYS A 258 2.21 6.26 -24.11
N ALA A 259 3.32 5.97 -24.79
CA ALA A 259 3.66 4.61 -25.23
C ALA A 259 3.88 3.66 -24.05
N LEU A 260 4.61 4.11 -23.02
CA LEU A 260 4.86 3.33 -21.80
C LEU A 260 3.58 3.08 -21.00
N HIS A 261 2.66 4.05 -20.98
CA HIS A 261 1.36 3.89 -20.35
C HIS A 261 0.56 2.75 -20.99
N PHE A 262 0.42 2.75 -22.32
CA PHE A 262 -0.24 1.65 -23.04
C PHE A 262 0.48 0.32 -22.82
N HIS A 263 1.82 0.32 -22.84
CA HIS A 263 2.61 -0.89 -22.59
C HIS A 263 2.33 -1.49 -21.20
N ASN A 264 2.24 -0.66 -20.16
CA ASN A 264 1.95 -1.12 -18.80
C ASN A 264 0.50 -1.62 -18.64
N GLN A 265 -0.44 -1.08 -19.40
CA GLN A 265 -1.82 -1.57 -19.47
C GLN A 265 -1.96 -2.85 -20.32
N LYS A 266 -0.87 -3.34 -20.91
CA LYS A 266 -0.84 -4.45 -21.86
C LYS A 266 -1.58 -4.16 -23.17
N ASP A 267 -1.87 -2.90 -23.45
CA ASP A 267 -2.33 -2.45 -24.76
C ASP A 267 -1.10 -2.31 -25.69
N TYR A 268 -0.55 -3.45 -26.07
CA TYR A 268 0.67 -3.51 -26.87
C TYR A 268 0.48 -2.97 -28.28
N ALA A 269 -0.73 -3.08 -28.85
CA ALA A 269 -1.01 -2.56 -30.18
C ALA A 269 -0.94 -1.03 -30.20
N ALA A 270 -1.58 -0.36 -29.23
CA ALA A 270 -1.48 1.08 -29.10
C ALA A 270 -0.04 1.53 -28.77
N ALA A 271 0.66 0.80 -27.89
CA ALA A 271 2.05 1.09 -27.55
C ALA A 271 2.97 1.02 -28.78
N ILE A 272 2.85 -0.01 -29.62
CA ILE A 272 3.64 -0.18 -30.86
C ILE A 272 3.38 0.97 -31.82
N GLY A 273 2.13 1.43 -31.95
CA GLY A 273 1.78 2.60 -32.76
C GLY A 273 2.56 3.83 -32.31
N VAL A 274 2.47 4.18 -31.03
CA VAL A 274 3.16 5.36 -30.50
C VAL A 274 4.68 5.23 -30.59
N TYR A 275 5.27 4.06 -30.32
CA TYR A 275 6.72 3.86 -30.51
C TYR A 275 7.15 4.02 -31.97
N THR A 276 6.32 3.59 -32.92
CA THR A 276 6.59 3.74 -34.35
C THR A 276 6.54 5.20 -34.76
N ASP A 277 5.57 5.96 -34.23
CA ASP A 277 5.48 7.39 -34.47
C ASP A 277 6.71 8.13 -33.90
N ILE A 278 7.18 7.75 -32.70
CA ILE A 278 8.40 8.31 -32.11
C ILE A 278 9.62 8.08 -33.01
N LEU A 279 9.79 6.85 -33.52
CA LEU A 279 10.92 6.50 -34.39
C LEU A 279 10.88 7.27 -35.72
N ALA A 280 9.69 7.65 -36.20
CA ALA A 280 9.56 8.46 -37.42
C ALA A 280 10.14 9.87 -37.27
N TYR A 281 10.25 10.40 -36.04
CA TYR A 281 10.91 11.68 -35.75
C TYR A 281 12.44 11.59 -35.73
N GLN A 282 13.02 10.41 -35.96
CA GLN A 282 14.48 10.18 -35.94
C GLN A 282 15.13 10.72 -34.66
N PRO A 283 14.74 10.18 -33.49
CA PRO A 283 15.30 10.62 -32.22
C PRO A 283 16.81 10.34 -32.16
N GLU A 284 17.50 10.99 -31.23
CA GLU A 284 18.93 10.76 -30.99
C GLU A 284 19.24 9.26 -30.87
N PRO A 285 20.37 8.76 -31.40
CA PRO A 285 20.63 7.31 -31.53
C PRO A 285 20.47 6.51 -30.23
N HIS A 286 20.83 7.09 -29.10
CA HIS A 286 20.67 6.44 -27.80
C HIS A 286 19.20 6.26 -27.41
N VAL A 287 18.35 7.27 -27.67
CA VAL A 287 16.90 7.21 -27.48
C VAL A 287 16.31 6.23 -28.50
N GLU A 288 16.72 6.29 -29.77
CA GLU A 288 16.29 5.39 -30.82
C GLU A 288 16.46 3.91 -30.43
N ALA A 289 17.66 3.55 -29.95
CA ALA A 289 17.97 2.21 -29.47
C ALA A 289 17.04 1.75 -28.34
N ILE A 290 16.73 2.64 -27.39
CA ILE A 290 15.79 2.35 -26.30
C ILE A 290 14.37 2.10 -26.83
N ILE A 291 13.91 2.93 -27.77
CA ILE A 291 12.54 2.81 -28.31
C ILE A 291 12.38 1.48 -29.04
N TYR A 292 13.39 1.06 -29.81
CA TYR A 292 13.39 -0.26 -30.43
C TYR A 292 13.29 -1.38 -29.38
N ILE A 293 13.99 -1.34 -28.24
CA ILE A 293 13.83 -2.37 -27.19
C ILE A 293 12.37 -2.46 -26.73
N HIS A 294 11.75 -1.33 -26.41
CA HIS A 294 10.39 -1.33 -25.86
C HIS A 294 9.34 -1.73 -26.89
N ARG A 295 9.51 -1.32 -28.15
CA ARG A 295 8.65 -1.76 -29.26
C ARG A 295 8.83 -3.25 -29.55
N GLY A 296 10.07 -3.75 -29.54
CA GLY A 296 10.38 -5.17 -29.70
C GLY A 296 9.77 -6.04 -28.61
N MET A 297 9.79 -5.59 -27.35
CA MET A 297 9.10 -6.26 -26.24
C MET A 297 7.58 -6.31 -26.46
N ALA A 298 6.97 -5.21 -26.91
CA ALA A 298 5.54 -5.16 -27.19
C ALA A 298 5.14 -6.05 -28.38
N ARG A 299 5.96 -6.08 -29.44
CA ARG A 299 5.79 -6.97 -30.60
C ARG A 299 5.87 -8.43 -30.21
N PHE A 300 6.86 -8.80 -29.40
CA PHE A 300 6.99 -10.16 -28.87
C PHE A 300 5.76 -10.57 -28.03
N ALA A 301 5.23 -9.65 -27.22
CA ALA A 301 4.01 -9.90 -26.46
C ALA A 301 2.77 -10.15 -27.34
N LEU A 302 2.74 -9.59 -28.55
CA LEU A 302 1.73 -9.87 -29.59
C LEU A 302 2.10 -11.02 -30.52
N GLN A 303 3.13 -11.81 -30.20
CA GLN A 303 3.64 -12.91 -31.01
C GLN A 303 4.20 -12.50 -32.39
N ASP A 304 4.47 -11.20 -32.59
CA ASP A 304 5.26 -10.72 -33.74
C ASP A 304 6.75 -10.93 -33.46
N ASN A 305 7.16 -12.20 -33.56
CA ASN A 305 8.52 -12.62 -33.22
C ASN A 305 9.57 -12.07 -34.20
N GLN A 306 9.21 -11.96 -35.48
CA GLN A 306 10.09 -11.42 -36.51
C GLN A 306 10.31 -9.91 -36.33
N GLY A 307 9.24 -9.14 -36.12
CA GLY A 307 9.36 -7.70 -35.85
C GLY A 307 10.07 -7.39 -34.53
N ALA A 308 9.95 -8.26 -33.53
CA ALA A 308 10.72 -8.15 -32.28
C ALA A 308 12.22 -8.40 -32.50
N ILE A 309 12.60 -9.42 -33.26
CA ILE A 309 14.00 -9.71 -33.61
C ILE A 309 14.62 -8.54 -34.38
N GLU A 310 13.88 -7.96 -35.32
CA GLU A 310 14.32 -6.78 -36.08
C GLU A 310 14.61 -5.60 -35.16
N ASP A 311 13.67 -5.26 -34.26
CA ASP A 311 13.85 -4.15 -33.33
C ASP A 311 15.04 -4.37 -32.36
N PHE A 312 15.20 -5.57 -31.81
CA PHE A 312 16.36 -5.86 -30.96
C PHE A 312 17.67 -5.83 -31.76
N THR A 313 17.65 -6.22 -33.03
CA THR A 313 18.81 -6.15 -33.91
C THR A 313 19.19 -4.71 -34.24
N GLU A 314 18.22 -3.83 -34.48
CA GLU A 314 18.47 -2.39 -34.65
C GLU A 314 19.06 -1.77 -33.39
N THR A 315 18.56 -2.16 -32.21
CA THR A 315 19.16 -1.74 -30.93
C THR A 315 20.63 -2.14 -30.85
N ILE A 316 20.97 -3.37 -31.24
CA ILE A 316 22.35 -3.88 -31.24
C ILE A 316 23.21 -3.15 -32.27
N ARG A 317 22.65 -2.81 -33.44
CA ARG A 317 23.35 -2.04 -34.47
C ARG A 317 23.72 -0.64 -33.97
N ILE A 318 22.78 0.02 -33.28
CA ILE A 318 22.95 1.39 -32.77
C ILE A 318 23.82 1.40 -31.51
N SER A 319 23.60 0.46 -30.59
CA SER A 319 24.29 0.33 -29.31
C SER A 319 24.75 -1.11 -29.07
N PRO A 320 25.93 -1.50 -29.59
CA PRO A 320 26.39 -2.90 -29.63
C PRO A 320 26.61 -3.57 -28.27
N LYS A 321 26.70 -2.80 -27.19
CA LYS A 321 26.91 -3.31 -25.83
C LYS A 321 25.62 -3.34 -24.98
N THR A 322 24.46 -3.10 -25.58
CA THR A 322 23.19 -3.07 -24.86
C THR A 322 22.75 -4.48 -24.48
N THR A 323 23.03 -4.87 -23.23
CA THR A 323 22.79 -6.21 -22.70
C THR A 323 21.35 -6.68 -22.84
N LYS A 324 20.39 -5.78 -22.59
CA LYS A 324 18.94 -6.05 -22.70
C LYS A 324 18.54 -6.51 -24.11
N ALA A 325 19.13 -5.95 -25.15
CA ALA A 325 18.78 -6.29 -26.52
C ALA A 325 19.16 -7.73 -26.86
N TYR A 326 20.37 -8.16 -26.47
CA TYR A 326 20.78 -9.56 -26.60
C TYR A 326 19.91 -10.49 -25.76
N HIS A 327 19.62 -10.12 -24.51
CA HIS A 327 18.75 -10.93 -23.65
C HIS A 327 17.37 -11.15 -24.28
N TYR A 328 16.69 -10.08 -24.69
CA TYR A 328 15.35 -10.21 -25.24
C TYR A 328 15.34 -10.91 -26.60
N ARG A 329 16.31 -10.64 -27.48
CA ARG A 329 16.43 -11.34 -28.76
C ARG A 329 16.69 -12.84 -28.56
N ALA A 330 17.50 -13.22 -27.59
CA ALA A 330 17.70 -14.62 -27.20
C ALA A 330 16.42 -15.28 -26.70
N VAL A 331 15.60 -14.56 -25.93
CA VAL A 331 14.27 -15.05 -25.48
C VAL A 331 13.36 -15.31 -26.69
N VAL A 332 13.33 -14.41 -27.68
CA VAL A 332 12.54 -14.66 -28.91
C VAL A 332 13.09 -15.85 -29.68
N TYR A 333 14.42 -15.95 -29.86
CA TYR A 333 15.02 -17.11 -30.53
C TYR A 333 14.73 -18.43 -29.81
N ARG A 334 14.74 -18.44 -28.47
CA ARG A 334 14.34 -19.62 -27.69
C ARG A 334 12.88 -20.00 -27.94
N ALA A 335 11.97 -19.02 -27.98
CA ALA A 335 10.56 -19.24 -28.29
C ALA A 335 10.37 -19.83 -29.71
N GLU A 336 11.18 -19.40 -30.66
CA GLU A 336 11.24 -19.92 -32.04
C GLU A 336 12.05 -21.23 -32.18
N LEU A 337 12.46 -21.86 -31.08
CA LEU A 337 13.29 -23.08 -31.05
C LEU A 337 14.66 -22.93 -31.75
N ARG A 338 15.11 -21.70 -32.00
CA ARG A 338 16.42 -21.32 -32.54
C ARG A 338 17.47 -21.31 -31.43
N ARG A 339 17.73 -22.51 -30.88
CA ARG A 339 18.51 -22.69 -29.64
C ARG A 339 19.95 -22.20 -29.73
N GLU A 340 20.62 -22.39 -30.86
CA GLU A 340 22.01 -21.94 -31.06
C GLU A 340 22.12 -20.41 -31.04
N GLN A 341 21.24 -19.71 -31.76
CA GLN A 341 21.20 -18.25 -31.75
C GLN A 341 20.85 -17.70 -30.36
N ALA A 342 19.90 -18.34 -29.67
CA ALA A 342 19.54 -17.96 -28.31
C ALA A 342 20.72 -18.12 -27.33
N LEU A 343 21.47 -19.22 -27.40
CA LEU A 343 22.67 -19.41 -26.57
C LEU A 343 23.76 -18.38 -26.87
N ALA A 344 23.98 -18.07 -28.15
CA ALA A 344 24.96 -17.07 -28.56
C ALA A 344 24.63 -15.70 -27.96
N ASP A 345 23.37 -15.26 -28.07
CA ASP A 345 22.92 -13.98 -27.56
C ASP A 345 22.88 -13.94 -26.02
N PHE A 346 22.42 -15.00 -25.35
CA PHE A 346 22.51 -15.07 -23.88
C PHE A 346 23.95 -15.02 -23.38
N SER A 347 24.88 -15.65 -24.11
CA SER A 347 26.30 -15.62 -23.76
C SER A 347 26.92 -14.25 -24.01
N ARG A 348 26.55 -13.59 -25.12
CA ARG A 348 26.97 -12.21 -25.40
C ARG A 348 26.45 -11.23 -24.36
N CYS A 349 25.21 -11.42 -23.91
CA CYS A 349 24.63 -10.67 -22.80
C CYS A 349 25.49 -10.79 -21.54
N LEU A 350 25.85 -12.02 -21.14
CA LEU A 350 26.64 -12.28 -19.94
C LEU A 350 28.13 -11.91 -20.08
N GLU A 351 28.65 -11.81 -21.30
CA GLU A 351 29.98 -11.26 -21.58
C GLU A 351 30.02 -9.75 -21.29
N TYR A 352 28.97 -9.01 -21.65
CA TYR A 352 28.87 -7.58 -21.39
C TYR A 352 28.43 -7.24 -19.96
N ASP A 353 27.53 -8.02 -19.39
CA ASP A 353 27.11 -7.90 -17.99
C ASP A 353 27.08 -9.27 -17.31
N PRO A 354 28.19 -9.65 -16.65
CA PRO A 354 28.27 -10.88 -15.87
C PRO A 354 27.29 -10.94 -14.71
N TYR A 355 26.61 -9.85 -14.32
CA TYR A 355 25.68 -9.83 -13.21
C TYR A 355 24.21 -9.88 -13.66
N TYR A 356 23.95 -9.98 -14.97
CA TYR A 356 22.60 -10.03 -15.53
C TYR A 356 21.90 -11.37 -15.24
N ILE A 357 21.28 -11.47 -14.08
CA ILE A 357 20.77 -12.73 -13.53
C ILE A 357 19.68 -13.37 -14.38
N ASP A 358 18.75 -12.59 -14.95
CA ASP A 358 17.66 -13.11 -15.78
C ASP A 358 18.19 -13.84 -17.03
N SER A 359 19.27 -13.33 -17.61
CA SER A 359 19.93 -13.93 -18.78
C SER A 359 20.65 -15.22 -18.39
N ARG A 360 21.25 -15.26 -17.20
CA ARG A 360 21.89 -16.47 -16.66
C ARG A 360 20.87 -17.58 -16.36
N ILE A 361 19.75 -17.24 -15.74
CA ILE A 361 18.64 -18.18 -15.49
C ILE A 361 18.08 -18.69 -16.83
N ALA A 362 17.83 -17.79 -17.78
CA ALA A 362 17.28 -18.17 -19.09
C ALA A 362 18.25 -19.06 -19.89
N ARG A 363 19.57 -18.81 -19.81
CA ARG A 363 20.58 -19.67 -20.43
C ARG A 363 20.67 -21.04 -19.76
N ALA A 364 20.63 -21.10 -18.43
CA ALA A 364 20.57 -22.38 -17.70
C ALA A 364 19.36 -23.22 -18.10
N GLN A 365 18.18 -22.60 -18.21
CA GLN A 365 16.97 -23.27 -18.68
C GLN A 365 17.12 -23.80 -20.11
N LEU A 366 17.74 -23.01 -21.00
CA LEU A 366 17.99 -23.42 -22.38
C LEU A 366 18.98 -24.60 -22.47
N TYR A 367 20.06 -24.58 -21.70
CA TYR A 367 20.97 -25.71 -21.58
C TYR A 367 20.26 -26.97 -21.10
N ARG A 368 19.38 -26.83 -20.10
CA ARG A 368 18.56 -27.95 -19.64
C ARG A 368 17.62 -28.48 -20.72
N GLU A 369 16.98 -27.61 -21.48
CA GLU A 369 16.11 -28.00 -22.60
C GLU A 369 16.87 -28.74 -23.69
N MET A 370 18.17 -28.48 -23.83
CA MET A 370 19.08 -29.18 -24.73
C MET A 370 19.68 -30.47 -24.16
N GLY A 371 19.47 -30.77 -22.87
CA GLY A 371 20.07 -31.90 -22.19
C GLY A 371 21.49 -31.65 -21.63
N GLU A 372 22.00 -30.44 -21.76
CA GLU A 372 23.32 -30.02 -21.27
C GLU A 372 23.27 -29.69 -19.77
N LEU A 373 23.07 -30.71 -18.93
CA LEU A 373 22.81 -30.54 -17.50
C LEU A 373 23.99 -29.91 -16.73
N ASP A 374 25.23 -30.23 -17.10
CA ASP A 374 26.42 -29.67 -16.43
C ASP A 374 26.54 -28.16 -16.64
N ALA A 375 26.29 -27.70 -17.87
CA ALA A 375 26.26 -26.28 -18.20
C ALA A 375 25.10 -25.56 -17.48
N ALA A 376 23.92 -26.19 -17.43
CA ALA A 376 22.76 -25.66 -16.70
C ALA A 376 23.04 -25.53 -15.18
N LEU A 377 23.66 -26.53 -14.56
CA LEU A 377 24.04 -26.49 -13.14
C LEU A 377 25.10 -25.43 -12.85
N SER A 378 26.05 -25.22 -13.76
CA SER A 378 27.05 -24.16 -13.64
C SER A 378 26.40 -22.77 -13.57
N ASP A 379 25.51 -22.47 -14.54
CA ASP A 379 24.80 -21.20 -14.56
C ASP A 379 23.83 -21.03 -13.37
N TYR A 380 23.14 -22.10 -12.95
CA TYR A 380 22.32 -22.10 -11.74
C TYR A 380 23.12 -21.73 -10.49
N ARG A 381 24.26 -22.39 -10.23
CA ARG A 381 25.11 -22.10 -9.06
C ARG A 381 25.62 -20.67 -9.05
N MET A 382 25.92 -20.13 -10.22
CA MET A 382 26.31 -18.73 -10.33
C MET A 382 25.14 -17.79 -10.09
N ALA A 383 23.93 -18.12 -10.56
CA ALA A 383 22.72 -17.34 -10.26
C ALA A 383 22.36 -17.36 -8.76
N GLU A 384 22.45 -18.52 -8.12
CA GLU A 384 22.23 -18.71 -6.67
C GLU A 384 23.22 -17.91 -5.82
N LYS A 385 24.49 -17.83 -6.25
CA LYS A 385 25.48 -16.96 -5.58
C LYS A 385 25.17 -15.48 -5.70
N LEU A 386 24.55 -15.06 -6.82
CA LEU A 386 24.28 -13.65 -7.08
C LEU A 386 23.03 -13.16 -6.37
N ASP A 387 21.98 -13.98 -6.31
CA ASP A 387 20.74 -13.66 -5.62
C ASP A 387 20.12 -14.94 -5.03
N PRO A 388 20.50 -15.29 -3.79
CA PRO A 388 20.00 -16.50 -3.14
C PRO A 388 18.49 -16.49 -2.91
N ASP A 389 17.87 -15.31 -2.73
CA ASP A 389 16.45 -15.21 -2.39
C ASP A 389 15.55 -15.13 -3.64
N ASN A 390 16.13 -15.24 -4.85
CA ASN A 390 15.40 -15.11 -6.09
C ASN A 390 14.44 -16.31 -6.32
N PRO A 391 13.12 -16.10 -6.43
CA PRO A 391 12.17 -17.18 -6.61
C PRO A 391 12.42 -18.02 -7.88
N SER A 392 12.85 -17.38 -8.97
CA SER A 392 13.14 -18.05 -10.25
C SER A 392 14.38 -18.93 -10.17
N VAL A 393 15.38 -18.52 -9.38
CA VAL A 393 16.58 -19.34 -9.11
C VAL A 393 16.20 -20.56 -8.29
N HIS A 394 15.43 -20.38 -7.20
CA HIS A 394 14.93 -21.50 -6.41
C HIS A 394 14.10 -22.50 -7.22
N ALA A 395 13.22 -22.01 -8.10
CA ALA A 395 12.44 -22.86 -8.99
C ALA A 395 13.35 -23.66 -9.95
N LEU A 396 14.32 -22.99 -10.59
CA LEU A 396 15.31 -23.64 -11.46
C LEU A 396 16.11 -24.71 -10.70
N GLY A 397 16.52 -24.44 -9.46
CA GLY A 397 17.20 -25.39 -8.61
C GLY A 397 16.39 -26.65 -8.36
N LYS A 398 15.10 -26.52 -7.99
CA LYS A 398 14.20 -27.68 -7.81
C LYS A 398 14.08 -28.52 -9.09
N GLU A 399 13.95 -27.87 -10.23
CA GLU A 399 13.81 -28.54 -11.53
C GLU A 399 15.09 -29.28 -11.97
N LEU A 400 16.27 -28.74 -11.64
CA LEU A 400 17.56 -29.39 -11.95
C LEU A 400 17.87 -30.56 -11.00
N HIS A 401 17.59 -30.43 -9.70
CA HIS A 401 17.81 -31.50 -8.72
C HIS A 401 16.76 -32.62 -8.77
N GLY A 402 15.53 -32.33 -9.21
CA GLY A 402 14.48 -33.34 -9.37
C GLY A 402 14.81 -34.38 -10.46
N LYS A 403 15.49 -33.98 -11.54
CA LYS A 403 15.86 -34.88 -12.65
C LYS A 403 17.09 -35.74 -12.38
N THR A 404 17.99 -35.32 -11.48
CA THR A 404 19.18 -36.13 -11.12
C THR A 404 18.81 -37.42 -10.38
N HIS A 405 17.65 -37.48 -9.72
CA HIS A 405 17.17 -38.69 -9.03
C HIS A 405 16.50 -39.72 -9.96
N ASP A 406 15.91 -39.31 -11.07
CA ASP A 406 15.27 -40.24 -12.03
C ASP A 406 16.27 -41.00 -12.90
N THR A 407 17.47 -40.45 -13.13
CA THR A 407 18.52 -41.11 -13.92
C THR A 407 19.28 -42.21 -13.16
N THR A 408 19.15 -42.30 -11.84
CA THR A 408 19.78 -43.37 -11.03
C THR A 408 18.94 -44.66 -10.92
N ALA A 409 17.75 -44.70 -11.53
CA ALA A 409 16.83 -45.85 -11.45
C ALA A 409 16.91 -46.82 -12.65
N PHE A 410 17.76 -46.56 -13.64
CA PHE A 410 18.04 -47.49 -14.74
C PHE A 410 19.54 -47.69 -14.91
N SER A 411 20.11 -48.55 -14.08
CA SER A 411 21.43 -49.17 -14.30
C SER A 411 21.44 -50.57 -13.73
#